data_AF-A0A948VTT2-F1
#
_entry.id   AF-A0A948VTT2-F1
#
_cell.length_a   1.000
_cell.length_b   1.000
_cell.length_c   1.000
_cell.angle_alpha   90.00
_cell.angle_beta   90.00
_cell.angle_gamma   90.00
#
_symmetry.space_group_name_H-M   'P 1'
#
loop_
_entity.id
_entity.type
_entity.pdbx_description
1 polymer ?
#
loop_
_entity_poly.entity_id
_entity_poly.type
_entity_poly.pdbx_seq_one_letter_code
_entity_poly.pdbx_strand_id
1 'polypeptide(L)'
;MPGTVIEGEVVAKGPLTINGRVQGNLTAQSVTISRTGGIFGSLRAQNAVVHGDVQGEVSVIELISIGETGSVSGRVEYGRIAMAEGGSLSATLRNVPPHLSGDLNLSVARGGSVQITTVDLTAFDPDDSARDLTYTVSRPKNGFVAFAAEPSTSIGTFTQADLEGGRLVFVHSGATAPTAGFDTIVSDAKGATSGEPRHVTVSVVA
;
A
#
# COMPACT_ATOMS: atom_id res chain seq x y z
N MET A 1 -5.23 -21.46 31.30
CA MET A 1 -5.73 -21.16 32.66
C MET A 1 -6.96 -20.27 32.51
N PRO A 2 -8.17 -20.80 32.73
CA PRO A 2 -9.38 -19.97 32.75
C PRO A 2 -9.29 -18.95 33.89
N GLY A 3 -9.61 -17.68 33.62
CA GLY A 3 -9.66 -16.63 34.65
C GLY A 3 -8.36 -15.86 34.91
N THR A 4 -7.28 -16.09 34.16
CA THR A 4 -6.06 -15.27 34.27
C THR A 4 -6.24 -13.92 33.57
N VAL A 5 -5.95 -12.83 34.27
CA VAL A 5 -5.87 -11.47 33.72
C VAL A 5 -4.42 -11.01 33.78
N ILE A 6 -3.89 -10.50 32.67
CA ILE A 6 -2.57 -9.87 32.59
C ILE A 6 -2.77 -8.40 32.27
N GLU A 7 -2.25 -7.52 33.12
CA GLU A 7 -2.26 -6.07 32.92
C GLU A 7 -0.83 -5.60 32.58
N GLY A 8 -0.66 -4.87 31.46
CA GLY A 8 0.63 -4.28 31.07
C GLY A 8 1.13 -4.72 29.69
N GLU A 9 2.45 -4.90 29.57
CA GLU A 9 3.12 -5.25 28.31
C GLU A 9 3.48 -6.75 28.24
N VAL A 10 3.10 -7.39 27.13
CA VAL A 10 3.41 -8.80 26.84
C VAL A 10 4.21 -8.85 25.54
N VAL A 11 5.43 -9.37 25.60
CA VAL A 11 6.30 -9.56 24.43
C VAL A 11 6.66 -11.03 24.29
N ALA A 12 6.32 -11.64 23.16
CA ALA A 12 6.68 -13.00 22.80
C ALA A 12 7.48 -13.02 21.49
N LYS A 13 8.60 -13.75 21.46
CA LYS A 13 9.42 -13.88 20.23
C LYS A 13 8.91 -14.94 19.26
N GLY A 14 7.85 -15.66 19.61
CA GLY A 14 7.28 -16.76 18.82
C GLY A 14 5.77 -16.83 18.98
N PRO A 15 5.16 -18.00 18.69
CA PRO A 15 3.72 -18.18 18.81
C PRO A 15 3.23 -18.02 20.26
N LEU A 16 2.11 -17.33 20.43
CA LEU A 16 1.48 -17.08 21.73
C LEU A 16 -0.01 -17.41 21.67
N THR A 17 -0.49 -18.23 22.59
CA THR A 17 -1.92 -18.52 22.74
C THR A 17 -2.50 -17.82 23.96
N ILE A 18 -3.58 -17.04 23.75
CA ILE A 18 -4.30 -16.32 24.80
C ILE A 18 -5.58 -17.06 25.13
N ASN A 19 -5.64 -17.62 26.35
CA ASN A 19 -6.82 -18.31 26.89
C ASN A 19 -7.55 -17.50 27.98
N GLY A 20 -6.89 -16.47 28.52
CA GLY A 20 -7.42 -15.54 29.52
C GLY A 20 -7.54 -14.14 28.94
N ARG A 21 -7.50 -13.11 29.78
CA ARG A 21 -7.64 -11.72 29.37
C ARG A 21 -6.31 -10.98 29.43
N VAL A 22 -5.99 -10.19 28.40
CA VAL A 22 -4.86 -9.26 28.38
C VAL A 22 -5.42 -7.84 28.31
N GLN A 23 -5.03 -6.99 29.26
CA GLN A 23 -5.33 -5.56 29.28
C GLN A 23 -4.03 -4.78 29.12
N GLY A 24 -3.76 -4.27 27.91
CA GLY A 24 -2.52 -3.57 27.61
C GLY A 24 -1.96 -3.90 26.23
N ASN A 25 -0.64 -3.91 26.11
CA ASN A 25 0.06 -4.04 24.83
C ASN A 25 0.59 -5.47 24.65
N LEU A 26 0.27 -6.10 23.53
CA LEU A 26 0.76 -7.43 23.18
C LEU A 26 1.51 -7.38 21.85
N THR A 27 2.76 -7.85 21.86
CA THR A 27 3.57 -8.02 20.65
C THR A 27 4.03 -9.47 20.53
N ALA A 28 3.75 -10.11 19.41
CA ALA A 28 4.24 -11.46 19.13
C ALA A 28 4.45 -11.71 17.64
N GLN A 29 5.17 -12.77 17.27
CA GLN A 29 5.22 -13.19 15.86
C GLN A 29 3.86 -13.70 15.38
N SER A 30 3.24 -14.59 16.14
CA SER A 30 1.93 -15.15 15.85
C SER A 30 1.09 -15.24 17.12
N VAL A 31 -0.18 -14.82 17.04
CA VAL A 31 -1.10 -14.84 18.18
C VAL A 31 -2.32 -15.69 17.87
N THR A 32 -2.71 -16.54 18.80
CA THR A 32 -3.99 -17.25 18.77
C THR A 32 -4.80 -16.86 19.99
N ILE A 33 -5.90 -16.14 19.81
CA ILE A 33 -6.87 -15.84 20.85
C ILE A 33 -7.91 -16.95 20.82
N SER A 34 -7.97 -17.78 21.86
CA SER A 34 -8.95 -18.86 21.94
C SER A 34 -10.35 -18.31 22.22
N ARG A 35 -11.37 -19.17 22.19
CA ARG A 35 -12.78 -18.77 22.41
C ARG A 35 -13.02 -18.06 23.74
N THR A 36 -12.24 -18.37 24.78
CA THR A 36 -12.34 -17.71 26.10
C THR A 36 -11.32 -16.59 26.29
N GLY A 37 -10.45 -16.39 25.30
CA GLY A 37 -9.41 -15.37 25.32
C GLY A 37 -9.97 -13.98 25.00
N GLY A 38 -9.36 -12.97 25.60
CA GLY A 38 -9.72 -11.57 25.37
C GLY A 38 -8.51 -10.66 25.34
N ILE A 39 -8.45 -9.72 24.41
CA ILE A 39 -7.47 -8.62 24.40
C ILE A 39 -8.21 -7.29 24.44
N PHE A 40 -7.83 -6.44 25.39
CA PHE A 40 -8.30 -5.06 25.53
C PHE A 40 -7.07 -4.15 25.51
N GLY A 41 -6.79 -3.50 24.38
CA GLY A 41 -5.59 -2.69 24.20
C GLY A 41 -4.98 -2.83 22.80
N SER A 42 -3.65 -2.87 22.72
CA SER A 42 -2.93 -2.88 21.44
C SER A 42 -2.38 -4.28 21.12
N LEU A 43 -2.61 -4.76 19.90
CA LEU A 43 -2.09 -6.02 19.39
C LEU A 43 -1.19 -5.76 18.17
N ARG A 44 0.08 -6.19 18.23
CA ARG A 44 1.00 -6.19 17.09
C ARG A 44 1.48 -7.62 16.79
N ALA A 45 1.25 -8.09 15.56
CA ALA A 45 1.72 -9.41 15.13
C ALA A 45 2.01 -9.51 13.63
N GLN A 46 2.77 -10.53 13.21
CA GLN A 46 2.80 -10.91 11.79
C GLN A 46 1.49 -11.61 11.40
N ASN A 47 1.03 -12.55 12.22
CA ASN A 47 -0.17 -13.35 11.99
C ASN A 47 -1.05 -13.42 13.25
N ALA A 48 -2.38 -13.38 13.09
CA ALA A 48 -3.33 -13.50 14.20
C ALA A 48 -4.50 -14.42 13.86
N VAL A 49 -4.87 -15.30 14.80
CA VAL A 49 -6.09 -16.12 14.73
C VAL A 49 -6.98 -15.76 15.93
N VAL A 50 -8.20 -15.30 15.66
CA VAL A 50 -9.13 -14.78 16.67
C VAL A 50 -10.37 -15.66 16.76
N HIS A 51 -10.49 -16.43 17.83
CA HIS A 51 -11.70 -17.16 18.20
C HIS A 51 -12.44 -16.52 19.38
N GLY A 52 -11.81 -15.60 20.11
CA GLY A 52 -12.39 -14.85 21.23
C GLY A 52 -12.57 -13.37 20.90
N ASP A 53 -12.37 -12.51 21.90
CA ASP A 53 -12.64 -11.07 21.77
C ASP A 53 -11.36 -10.23 21.67
N VAL A 54 -11.31 -9.30 20.72
CA VAL A 54 -10.25 -8.29 20.63
C VAL A 54 -10.89 -6.91 20.50
N GLN A 55 -10.56 -6.02 21.42
CA GLN A 55 -11.02 -4.63 21.42
C GLN A 55 -9.83 -3.67 21.55
N GLY A 56 -9.63 -2.81 20.56
CA GLY A 56 -8.61 -1.75 20.60
C GLY A 56 -7.90 -1.52 19.26
N GLU A 57 -6.58 -1.34 19.30
CA GLU A 57 -5.75 -1.13 18.10
C GLU A 57 -5.06 -2.44 17.70
N VAL A 58 -5.31 -2.90 16.48
CA VAL A 58 -4.78 -4.16 15.96
C VAL A 58 -3.95 -3.87 14.72
N SER A 59 -2.71 -4.32 14.71
CA SER A 59 -1.80 -4.22 13.57
C SER A 59 -1.24 -5.61 13.25
N VAL A 60 -1.70 -6.21 12.15
CA VAL A 60 -1.34 -7.56 11.73
C VAL A 60 -0.75 -7.53 10.32
N ILE A 61 0.55 -7.77 10.20
CA ILE A 61 1.28 -7.48 8.95
C ILE A 61 0.83 -8.38 7.79
N GLU A 62 0.60 -9.68 8.02
CA GLU A 62 0.34 -10.64 6.94
C GLU A 62 -1.13 -11.09 6.88
N LEU A 63 -1.65 -11.74 7.93
CA LEU A 63 -2.99 -12.31 7.94
C LEU A 63 -3.63 -12.25 9.32
N ILE A 64 -4.83 -11.67 9.40
CA ILE A 64 -5.76 -11.85 10.50
C ILE A 64 -6.89 -12.82 10.09
N SER A 65 -7.06 -13.90 10.84
CA SER A 65 -8.11 -14.90 10.65
C SER A 65 -9.11 -14.82 11.81
N ILE A 66 -10.34 -14.46 11.53
CA ILE A 66 -11.43 -14.39 12.51
C ILE A 66 -12.27 -15.67 12.38
N GLY A 67 -12.24 -16.53 13.40
CA GLY A 67 -13.01 -17.76 13.45
C GLY A 67 -14.48 -17.53 13.76
N GLU A 68 -15.27 -18.61 13.77
CA GLU A 68 -16.73 -18.61 13.96
C GLU A 68 -17.21 -17.85 15.21
N THR A 69 -16.43 -17.86 16.30
CA THR A 69 -16.75 -17.16 17.55
C THR A 69 -15.94 -15.89 17.75
N GLY A 70 -15.08 -15.53 16.80
CA GLY A 70 -14.17 -14.41 16.91
C GLY A 70 -14.88 -13.07 16.76
N SER A 71 -14.54 -12.12 17.61
CA SER A 71 -15.03 -10.74 17.57
C SER A 71 -13.86 -9.77 17.63
N VAL A 72 -13.73 -8.91 16.63
CA VAL A 72 -12.69 -7.88 16.58
C VAL A 72 -13.35 -6.50 16.45
N SER A 73 -13.00 -5.58 17.33
CA SER A 73 -13.52 -4.21 17.32
C SER A 73 -12.46 -3.14 17.58
N GLY A 74 -12.62 -1.97 16.94
CA GLY A 74 -11.71 -0.82 17.10
C GLY A 74 -11.01 -0.41 15.79
N ARG A 75 -9.71 -0.17 15.84
CA ARG A 75 -8.89 0.20 14.67
C ARG A 75 -8.07 -1.01 14.25
N VAL A 76 -8.20 -1.44 13.00
CA VAL A 76 -7.51 -2.63 12.51
C VAL A 76 -6.77 -2.29 11.23
N GLU A 77 -5.45 -2.45 11.27
CA GLU A 77 -4.55 -2.41 10.12
C GLU A 77 -4.10 -3.85 9.83
N TYR A 78 -4.34 -4.36 8.63
CA TYR A 78 -3.96 -5.72 8.25
C TYR A 78 -3.45 -5.82 6.81
N GLY A 79 -2.61 -6.83 6.53
CA GLY A 79 -2.27 -7.19 5.15
C GLY A 79 -3.41 -7.94 4.44
N ARG A 80 -3.88 -9.04 5.04
CA ARG A 80 -5.06 -9.80 4.57
C ARG A 80 -5.99 -10.16 5.72
N ILE A 81 -7.26 -10.37 5.38
CA ILE A 81 -8.28 -10.85 6.30
C ILE A 81 -8.97 -12.11 5.80
N ALA A 82 -9.17 -13.07 6.69
CA ALA A 82 -10.04 -14.23 6.47
C ALA A 82 -11.08 -14.28 7.60
N MET A 83 -12.34 -14.52 7.27
CA MET A 83 -13.43 -14.56 8.25
C MET A 83 -14.33 -15.78 8.00
N ALA A 84 -14.54 -16.58 9.04
CA ALA A 84 -15.48 -17.68 9.03
C ALA A 84 -16.92 -17.19 9.27
N GLU A 85 -17.91 -17.97 8.86
CA GLU A 85 -19.32 -17.72 9.20
C GLU A 85 -19.50 -17.62 10.72
N GLY A 86 -20.22 -16.59 11.20
CA GLY A 86 -20.38 -16.27 12.62
C GLY A 86 -19.34 -15.30 13.20
N GLY A 87 -18.19 -15.12 12.54
CA GLY A 87 -17.18 -14.15 12.93
C GLY A 87 -17.69 -12.70 12.80
N SER A 88 -17.32 -11.84 13.75
CA SER A 88 -17.71 -10.43 13.79
C SER A 88 -16.51 -9.50 13.69
N LEU A 89 -16.62 -8.50 12.82
CA LEU A 89 -15.65 -7.42 12.68
C LEU A 89 -16.39 -6.08 12.70
N SER A 90 -16.21 -5.32 13.77
CA SER A 90 -16.70 -3.95 13.90
C SER A 90 -15.51 -2.99 14.03
N ALA A 91 -14.82 -2.80 12.91
CA ALA A 91 -13.58 -2.06 12.86
C ALA A 91 -13.61 -0.90 11.86
N THR A 92 -12.80 0.11 12.15
CA THR A 92 -12.39 1.10 11.14
C THR A 92 -11.30 0.49 10.28
N LEU A 93 -11.66 0.15 9.04
CA LEU A 93 -10.72 -0.25 7.99
C LEU A 93 -10.12 1.01 7.39
N ARG A 94 -8.79 1.12 7.39
CA ARG A 94 -8.09 2.29 6.88
C ARG A 94 -7.33 1.93 5.62
N ASN A 95 -7.69 2.60 4.54
CA ASN A 95 -6.95 2.58 3.27
C ASN A 95 -5.49 3.00 3.50
N VAL A 96 -4.52 2.25 2.99
CA VAL A 96 -3.12 2.66 3.00
C VAL A 96 -2.87 3.46 1.72
N PRO A 97 -2.42 4.73 1.80
CA PRO A 97 -2.16 5.48 0.58
C PRO A 97 -0.98 4.88 -0.21
N PRO A 98 -1.00 4.97 -1.55
CA PRO A 98 0.08 4.45 -2.37
C PRO A 98 1.37 5.23 -2.15
N HIS A 99 2.51 4.60 -2.35
CA HIS A 99 3.81 5.26 -2.28
C HIS A 99 4.56 5.23 -3.62
N LEU A 100 4.94 6.41 -4.12
CA LEU A 100 5.76 6.59 -5.32
C LEU A 100 7.24 6.30 -5.05
N SER A 101 7.86 5.51 -5.91
CA SER A 101 9.28 5.16 -5.90
C SER A 101 9.87 5.24 -7.32
N GLY A 102 11.14 4.85 -7.47
CA GLY A 102 11.96 5.04 -8.68
C GLY A 102 12.96 6.18 -8.50
N ASP A 103 13.91 6.27 -9.42
CA ASP A 103 14.92 7.34 -9.39
C ASP A 103 14.40 8.67 -9.97
N LEU A 104 13.25 8.64 -10.65
CA LEU A 104 12.58 9.75 -11.32
C LEU A 104 13.44 10.44 -12.38
N ASN A 105 14.36 9.72 -13.00
CA ASN A 105 15.25 10.24 -14.03
C ASN A 105 15.09 9.46 -15.33
N LEU A 106 14.90 10.19 -16.43
CA LEU A 106 14.86 9.65 -17.77
C LEU A 106 15.92 10.34 -18.63
N SER A 107 16.33 9.69 -19.72
CA SER A 107 17.21 10.28 -20.73
C SER A 107 16.61 10.11 -22.12
N VAL A 108 16.53 11.20 -22.88
CA VAL A 108 15.87 11.20 -24.19
C VAL A 108 16.68 11.99 -25.21
N ALA A 109 16.75 11.51 -26.46
CA ALA A 109 17.29 12.29 -27.56
C ALA A 109 16.34 13.44 -27.91
N ARG A 110 16.88 14.59 -28.34
CA ARG A 110 16.05 15.74 -28.72
C ARG A 110 15.06 15.37 -29.83
N GLY A 111 13.76 15.49 -29.51
CA GLY A 111 12.68 15.25 -30.47
C GLY A 111 12.33 13.77 -30.63
N GLY A 112 13.04 12.88 -29.93
CA GLY A 112 12.74 11.47 -29.84
C GLY A 112 11.82 11.13 -28.68
N SER A 113 11.67 9.84 -28.43
CA SER A 113 10.96 9.30 -27.28
C SER A 113 11.83 8.32 -26.51
N VAL A 114 11.52 8.14 -25.24
CA VAL A 114 12.13 7.13 -24.36
C VAL A 114 11.03 6.39 -23.62
N GLN A 115 11.19 5.08 -23.46
CA GLN A 115 10.27 4.28 -22.65
C GLN A 115 10.39 4.67 -21.18
N ILE A 116 9.25 4.80 -20.50
CA ILE A 116 9.21 4.96 -19.04
C ILE A 116 9.14 3.55 -18.44
N THR A 117 10.04 3.24 -17.52
CA THR A 117 10.18 1.91 -16.91
C THR A 117 9.96 1.95 -15.39
N THR A 118 9.84 0.77 -14.78
CA THR A 118 9.70 0.64 -13.32
C THR A 118 10.96 1.03 -12.53
N VAL A 119 12.10 1.24 -13.21
CA VAL A 119 13.32 1.80 -12.59
C VAL A 119 13.14 3.30 -12.38
N ASP A 120 12.56 3.98 -13.37
CA ASP A 120 12.40 5.44 -13.37
C ASP A 120 11.24 5.83 -12.45
N LEU A 121 10.14 5.09 -12.50
CA LEU A 121 8.90 5.40 -11.82
C LEU A 121 8.18 4.10 -11.43
N THR A 122 7.71 3.97 -10.20
CA THR A 122 6.85 2.84 -9.79
C THR A 122 6.05 3.22 -8.55
N ALA A 123 4.92 2.57 -8.29
CA ALA A 123 4.13 2.78 -7.09
C ALA A 123 3.87 1.45 -6.37
N PHE A 124 3.84 1.51 -5.05
CA PHE A 124 3.55 0.37 -4.19
C PHE A 124 2.38 0.70 -3.28
N ASP A 125 1.43 -0.21 -3.22
CA ASP A 125 0.26 -0.15 -2.36
C ASP A 125 -0.04 -1.55 -1.82
N PRO A 126 -0.11 -1.76 -0.50
CA PRO A 126 -0.39 -3.07 0.08
C PRO A 126 -1.82 -3.58 -0.10
N ASP A 127 -2.81 -2.71 -0.32
CA ASP A 127 -4.23 -3.08 -0.40
C ASP A 127 -4.90 -2.81 -1.76
N ASP A 128 -4.15 -2.28 -2.74
CA ASP A 128 -4.58 -2.06 -4.11
C ASP A 128 -3.66 -2.71 -5.15
N SER A 129 -4.23 -3.17 -6.27
CA SER A 129 -3.47 -3.83 -7.34
C SER A 129 -2.86 -2.83 -8.32
N ALA A 130 -1.90 -3.26 -9.15
CA ALA A 130 -1.29 -2.39 -10.17
C ALA A 130 -2.30 -1.76 -11.16
N ARG A 131 -3.50 -2.35 -11.33
CA ARG A 131 -4.55 -1.77 -12.18
C ARG A 131 -5.33 -0.66 -11.49
N ASP A 132 -5.33 -0.67 -10.17
CA ASP A 132 -6.08 0.26 -9.32
C ASP A 132 -5.23 1.47 -8.90
N LEU A 133 -3.93 1.45 -9.18
CA LEU A 133 -3.01 2.57 -8.98
C LEU A 133 -2.95 3.44 -10.24
N THR A 134 -3.53 4.64 -10.16
CA THR A 134 -3.59 5.60 -11.26
C THR A 134 -2.63 6.76 -11.05
N TYR A 135 -1.71 6.95 -11.98
CA TYR A 135 -0.85 8.11 -12.11
C TYR A 135 -1.60 9.26 -12.77
N THR A 136 -1.44 10.46 -12.24
CA THR A 136 -1.81 11.71 -12.91
C THR A 136 -0.56 12.47 -13.29
N VAL A 137 -0.48 12.90 -14.55
CA VAL A 137 0.61 13.72 -15.10
C VAL A 137 0.19 15.19 -15.07
N SER A 138 1.06 16.04 -14.56
CA SER A 138 0.82 17.48 -14.47
C SER A 138 2.09 18.27 -14.80
N ARG A 139 1.93 19.56 -15.11
CA ARG A 139 3.03 20.49 -15.46
C ARG A 139 4.07 19.91 -16.44
N PRO A 140 3.64 19.29 -17.57
CA PRO A 140 4.59 18.80 -18.56
C PRO A 140 5.44 19.95 -19.12
N LYS A 141 6.73 19.68 -19.30
CA LYS A 141 7.72 20.63 -19.80
C LYS A 141 8.52 20.00 -20.92
N ASN A 142 8.57 20.65 -22.08
CA ASN A 142 9.37 20.25 -23.25
C ASN A 142 9.08 18.81 -23.76
N GLY A 143 7.88 18.31 -23.51
CA GLY A 143 7.45 16.98 -23.93
C GLY A 143 6.17 16.57 -23.19
N PHE A 144 5.74 15.35 -23.41
CA PHE A 144 4.54 14.79 -22.80
C PHE A 144 4.67 13.27 -22.64
N VAL A 145 3.82 12.68 -21.81
CA VAL A 145 3.69 11.22 -21.68
C VAL A 145 2.66 10.72 -22.69
N ALA A 146 2.93 9.57 -23.32
CA ALA A 146 2.03 8.92 -24.28
C ALA A 146 2.10 7.41 -24.15
N PHE A 147 1.12 6.71 -24.72
CA PHE A 147 1.25 5.28 -24.96
C PHE A 147 2.19 5.03 -26.13
N ALA A 148 3.05 4.01 -26.02
CA ALA A 148 4.02 3.63 -27.05
C ALA A 148 3.36 3.27 -28.40
N ALA A 149 2.14 2.74 -28.36
CA ALA A 149 1.35 2.43 -29.56
C ALA A 149 0.77 3.68 -30.25
N GLU A 150 0.64 4.80 -29.52
CA GLU A 150 0.07 6.06 -30.00
C GLU A 150 0.92 7.26 -29.53
N PRO A 151 2.20 7.34 -29.93
CA PRO A 151 3.16 8.29 -29.34
C PRO A 151 2.85 9.76 -29.67
N SER A 152 1.95 10.04 -30.62
CA SER A 152 1.52 11.40 -30.94
C SER A 152 0.38 11.92 -30.04
N THR A 153 -0.21 11.06 -29.21
CA THR A 153 -1.35 11.39 -28.35
C THR A 153 -0.88 11.57 -26.92
N SER A 154 -0.93 12.80 -26.41
CA SER A 154 -0.64 13.08 -25.00
C SER A 154 -1.70 12.45 -24.12
N ILE A 155 -1.28 11.80 -23.04
CA ILE A 155 -2.16 11.26 -22.00
C ILE A 155 -1.95 12.03 -20.69
N GLY A 156 -3.03 12.19 -19.93
CA GLY A 156 -3.00 12.83 -18.61
C GLY A 156 -2.90 11.83 -17.46
N THR A 157 -3.25 10.57 -17.70
CA THR A 157 -3.25 9.52 -16.69
C THR A 157 -2.86 8.17 -17.29
N PHE A 158 -2.34 7.28 -16.45
CA PHE A 158 -2.03 5.88 -16.77
C PHE A 158 -1.99 5.05 -15.48
N THR A 159 -2.03 3.72 -15.58
CA THR A 159 -1.98 2.82 -14.42
C THR A 159 -0.58 2.24 -14.18
N GLN A 160 -0.31 1.76 -12.97
CA GLN A 160 0.91 0.97 -12.70
C GLN A 160 1.01 -0.26 -13.63
N ALA A 161 -0.12 -0.88 -13.99
CA ALA A 161 -0.15 -1.98 -14.96
C ALA A 161 0.18 -1.55 -16.40
N ASP A 162 -0.02 -0.28 -16.77
CA ASP A 162 0.44 0.27 -18.06
C ASP A 162 1.96 0.39 -18.08
N LEU A 163 2.54 0.87 -16.98
CA LEU A 163 3.97 1.02 -16.77
C LEU A 163 4.71 -0.32 -16.73
N GLU A 164 4.23 -1.27 -15.92
CA GLU A 164 4.77 -2.63 -15.83
C GLU A 164 4.65 -3.39 -17.16
N GLY A 165 3.61 -3.10 -17.94
CA GLY A 165 3.45 -3.63 -19.29
C GLY A 165 4.39 -3.00 -20.33
N GLY A 166 5.22 -2.02 -19.94
CA GLY A 166 6.14 -1.32 -20.83
C GLY A 166 5.45 -0.47 -21.90
N ARG A 167 4.22 -0.02 -21.64
CA ARG A 167 3.37 0.63 -22.66
C ARG A 167 3.55 2.15 -22.73
N LEU A 168 4.39 2.74 -21.89
CA LEU A 168 4.49 4.18 -21.73
C LEU A 168 5.81 4.72 -22.28
N VAL A 169 5.73 5.89 -22.93
CA VAL A 169 6.87 6.65 -23.41
C VAL A 169 6.75 8.11 -22.97
N PHE A 170 7.88 8.76 -22.73
CA PHE A 170 7.98 10.21 -22.76
C PHE A 170 8.42 10.65 -24.15
N VAL A 171 7.71 11.61 -24.74
CA VAL A 171 7.98 12.15 -26.08
C VAL A 171 8.48 13.58 -25.93
N HIS A 172 9.73 13.82 -26.35
CA HIS A 172 10.35 15.13 -26.28
C HIS A 172 9.88 16.03 -27.42
N SER A 173 9.56 17.30 -27.15
CA SER A 173 8.96 18.21 -28.15
C SER A 173 9.94 18.70 -29.22
N GLY A 174 11.23 18.43 -29.07
CA GLY A 174 12.30 18.98 -29.92
C GLY A 174 12.84 20.33 -29.46
N ALA A 175 12.38 20.83 -28.30
CA ALA A 175 12.91 22.05 -27.69
C ALA A 175 14.44 22.01 -27.49
N THR A 176 15.07 23.17 -27.49
CA THR A 176 16.54 23.26 -27.34
C THR A 176 17.02 23.18 -25.89
N ALA A 177 16.10 23.28 -24.93
CA ALA A 177 16.41 23.19 -23.51
C ALA A 177 17.09 21.84 -23.17
N PRO A 178 18.03 21.81 -22.21
CA PRO A 178 18.73 20.58 -21.84
C PRO A 178 17.89 19.63 -21.00
N THR A 179 16.73 20.07 -20.51
CA THR A 179 15.83 19.27 -19.69
C THR A 179 14.37 19.42 -20.11
N ALA A 180 13.66 18.33 -19.94
CA ALA A 180 12.21 18.18 -20.01
C ALA A 180 11.75 17.52 -18.70
N GLY A 181 10.44 17.31 -18.55
CA GLY A 181 9.93 16.63 -17.35
C GLY A 181 8.44 16.84 -17.15
N PHE A 182 7.94 16.29 -16.06
CA PHE A 182 6.56 16.44 -15.62
C PHE A 182 6.47 16.15 -14.11
N ASP A 183 5.43 16.66 -13.47
CA ASP A 183 5.09 16.29 -12.11
C ASP A 183 4.08 15.15 -12.13
N THR A 184 4.16 14.22 -11.16
CA THR A 184 3.19 13.13 -11.04
C THR A 184 2.80 12.83 -9.61
N ILE A 185 1.57 12.38 -9.45
CA ILE A 185 0.98 11.87 -8.22
C ILE A 185 0.27 10.56 -8.54
N VAL A 186 0.25 9.61 -7.60
CA VAL A 186 -0.48 8.35 -7.73
C VAL A 186 -1.64 8.35 -6.75
N SER A 187 -2.81 7.87 -7.20
CA SER A 187 -3.96 7.59 -6.35
C SER A 187 -4.39 6.14 -6.46
N ASP A 188 -4.90 5.58 -5.37
CA ASP A 188 -5.59 4.30 -5.36
C ASP A 188 -7.07 4.45 -5.79
N ALA A 189 -7.78 3.32 -5.90
CA ALA A 189 -9.19 3.29 -6.31
C ALA A 189 -10.15 3.95 -5.29
N LYS A 190 -9.72 4.11 -4.04
CA LYS A 190 -10.49 4.74 -2.95
C LYS A 190 -10.17 6.24 -2.82
N GLY A 191 -9.23 6.75 -3.63
CA GLY A 191 -8.88 8.16 -3.76
C GLY A 191 -7.81 8.67 -2.80
N ALA A 192 -7.15 7.82 -2.01
CA ALA A 192 -5.96 8.29 -1.28
C ALA A 192 -4.78 8.43 -2.25
N THR A 193 -3.85 9.31 -1.92
CA THR A 193 -2.78 9.71 -2.83
C THR A 193 -1.39 9.54 -2.22
N SER A 194 -0.38 9.51 -3.07
CA SER A 194 1.04 9.46 -2.69
C SER A 194 1.59 10.73 -2.04
N GLY A 195 0.73 11.67 -1.61
CA GLY A 195 1.10 12.95 -1.04
C GLY A 195 1.28 14.05 -2.09
N GLU A 196 2.32 14.89 -1.93
CA GLU A 196 2.62 15.97 -2.86
C GLU A 196 3.12 15.44 -4.23
N PRO A 197 2.86 16.15 -5.34
CA PRO A 197 3.39 15.77 -6.65
C PRO A 197 4.93 15.67 -6.64
N ARG A 198 5.45 14.59 -7.22
CA ARG A 198 6.90 14.37 -7.41
C ARG A 198 7.32 14.72 -8.83
N HIS A 199 8.45 15.40 -8.98
CA HIS A 199 8.98 15.79 -10.29
C HIS A 199 9.80 14.65 -10.93
N VAL A 200 9.46 14.30 -12.17
CA VAL A 200 10.24 13.42 -13.04
C VAL A 200 11.11 14.28 -13.95
N THR A 201 12.43 14.11 -13.83
CA THR A 201 13.41 14.83 -14.64
C THR A 201 13.74 14.05 -15.89
N VAL A 202 13.65 14.68 -17.06
CA VAL A 202 14.05 14.09 -18.33
C VAL A 202 15.25 14.86 -18.87
N SER A 203 16.43 14.24 -18.85
CA SER A 203 17.67 14.82 -19.40
C SER A 203 17.71 14.66 -20.92
N VAL A 204 17.96 15.75 -21.64
CA VAL A 204 18.07 15.72 -23.09
C VAL A 204 19.52 15.43 -23.48
N VAL A 205 19.74 14.28 -24.12
CA VAL A 205 21.05 13.90 -24.67
C VAL A 205 21.17 14.33 -26.13
N ALA A 206 22.40 14.66 -26.51
CA ALA A 206 22.76 15.16 -27.84
C ALA A 206 22.71 14.07 -28.90
#